data_AF-A0A257TFI4-F1
#
_entry.id   AF-A0A257TFI4-F1
#
_cell.length_a   1.000
_cell.length_b   1.000
_cell.length_c   1.000
_cell.angle_alpha   90.00
_cell.angle_beta   90.00
_cell.angle_gamma   90.00
#
_symmetry.space_group_name_H-M   'P 1'
#
loop_
_entity.id
_entity.type
_entity.pdbx_description
1 polymer ?
#
loop_
_entity_poly.entity_id
_entity_poly.type
_entity_poly.pdbx_seq_one_letter_code
_entity_poly.pdbx_strand_id
1 'polypeptide(L)'
;MTARFLAILALLAPFFFPWPYVVVLTGIALIRYPVIAFVVGLELDALYASRGTGALPLATLLGALATAVALLAHRFIRAHISVT
;
A
#
# COMPACT_ATOMS: atom_id res chain seq x y z
N MET A 1 -17.76 2.13 -9.18
CA MET A 1 -18.02 1.39 -7.91
C MET A 1 -16.86 0.47 -7.53
N THR A 2 -16.19 -0.15 -8.49
CA THR A 2 -15.13 -1.17 -8.30
C THR A 2 -13.87 -0.70 -7.57
N ALA A 3 -13.34 0.50 -7.85
CA ALA A 3 -12.05 0.93 -7.28
C ALA A 3 -12.08 1.16 -5.76
N ARG A 4 -13.15 1.77 -5.23
CA ARG A 4 -13.31 2.00 -3.79
C ARG A 4 -13.45 0.70 -3.02
N PHE A 5 -14.18 -0.26 -3.60
CA PHE A 5 -14.32 -1.59 -3.03
C PHE A 5 -12.96 -2.30 -2.93
N LEU A 6 -12.11 -2.15 -3.95
CA LEU A 6 -10.76 -2.72 -3.96
C LEU A 6 -9.87 -2.14 -2.86
N ALA A 7 -9.99 -0.83 -2.59
CA ALA A 7 -9.30 -0.18 -1.47
C ALA A 7 -9.77 -0.73 -0.11
N ILE A 8 -11.09 -0.84 0.10
CA ILE A 8 -11.64 -1.43 1.33
C ILE A 8 -11.14 -2.87 1.49
N LEU A 9 -11.14 -3.66 0.42
CA LEU A 9 -10.66 -5.03 0.45
C LEU A 9 -9.17 -5.11 0.81
N ALA A 10 -8.34 -4.20 0.29
CA ALA A 10 -6.92 -4.13 0.62
C ALA A 10 -6.68 -3.79 2.09
N LEU A 11 -7.47 -2.88 2.69
CA LEU A 11 -7.39 -2.54 4.12
C LEU A 11 -7.87 -3.68 5.02
N LEU A 12 -8.84 -4.46 4.57
CA LEU A 12 -9.30 -5.63 5.33
C LEU A 12 -8.37 -6.84 5.15
N ALA A 13 -7.53 -6.86 4.10
CA ALA A 13 -6.75 -8.03 3.75
C ALA A 13 -5.79 -8.52 4.86
N PRO A 14 -5.07 -7.65 5.61
CA PRO A 14 -4.19 -8.07 6.70
C PRO A 14 -4.87 -8.92 7.79
N PHE A 15 -6.19 -8.80 7.94
CA PHE A 15 -6.96 -9.51 8.96
C PHE A 15 -7.43 -10.91 8.51
N PHE A 16 -7.60 -11.12 7.21
CA PHE A 16 -8.27 -12.32 6.67
C PHE A 16 -7.37 -13.19 5.78
N PHE A 17 -6.29 -12.63 5.23
CA PHE A 17 -5.46 -13.32 4.23
C PHE A 17 -3.99 -13.39 4.66
N PRO A 18 -3.25 -14.42 4.22
CA PRO A 18 -1.81 -14.47 4.44
C PRO A 18 -1.07 -13.42 3.59
N TRP A 19 0.14 -13.07 4.04
CA TRP A 19 0.94 -11.96 3.53
C TRP A 19 1.05 -11.83 2.00
N PRO A 20 1.16 -12.91 1.18
CA PRO A 20 1.33 -12.76 -0.26
C PRO A 20 0.09 -12.13 -0.91
N TYR A 21 -1.12 -12.51 -0.46
CA TYR A 21 -2.36 -11.98 -1.00
C TYR A 21 -2.58 -10.52 -0.60
N VAL A 22 -2.17 -10.16 0.63
CA VAL A 22 -2.19 -8.77 1.10
C VAL A 22 -1.34 -7.89 0.18
N VAL A 23 -0.13 -8.32 -0.15
CA VAL A 23 0.77 -7.59 -1.04
C VAL A 23 0.17 -7.41 -2.43
N VAL A 24 -0.42 -8.46 -3.01
CA VAL A 24 -1.06 -8.38 -4.34
C VAL A 24 -2.25 -7.42 -4.33
N LEU A 25 -3.18 -7.58 -3.38
CA LEU A 25 -4.36 -6.72 -3.28
C LEU A 25 -3.98 -5.25 -3.06
N THR A 26 -3.01 -5.01 -2.18
CA THR A 26 -2.48 -3.68 -1.90
C THR A 26 -1.79 -3.09 -3.12
N GLY A 27 -1.01 -3.87 -3.85
CA GLY A 27 -0.35 -3.45 -5.09
C GLY A 27 -1.34 -3.03 -6.18
N ILE A 28 -2.44 -3.77 -6.34
CA ILE A 28 -3.50 -3.40 -7.30
C ILE A 28 -4.22 -2.13 -6.82
N ALA A 29 -4.54 -2.02 -5.53
CA ALA A 29 -5.19 -0.85 -4.97
C ALA A 29 -4.32 0.42 -5.05
N LEU A 30 -2.99 0.27 -4.88
CA LEU A 30 -1.99 1.35 -4.91
C LEU A 30 -2.02 2.14 -6.21
N ILE A 31 -2.30 1.49 -7.33
CA ILE A 31 -2.40 2.12 -8.66
C ILE A 31 -3.44 3.25 -8.64
N ARG A 32 -4.56 3.07 -7.91
CA ARG A 32 -5.61 4.10 -7.86
C ARG A 32 -5.55 4.94 -6.59
N TYR A 33 -5.12 4.35 -5.49
CA TYR A 33 -5.07 4.95 -4.16
C TYR A 33 -3.66 4.81 -3.57
N PRO A 34 -2.71 5.69 -3.94
CA PRO A 34 -1.30 5.56 -3.55
C PRO A 34 -1.08 5.44 -2.04
N VAL A 35 -1.92 6.10 -1.24
CA VAL A 35 -1.82 6.13 0.23
C VAL A 35 -2.14 4.76 0.85
N ILE A 36 -2.81 3.86 0.12
CA ILE A 36 -3.25 2.57 0.68
C ILE A 36 -2.09 1.68 1.13
N ALA A 37 -0.97 1.70 0.40
CA ALA A 37 0.18 0.87 0.74
C ALA A 37 0.81 1.28 2.07
N PHE A 38 0.86 2.58 2.36
CA PHE A 38 1.32 3.08 3.65
C PHE A 38 0.40 2.64 4.80
N VAL A 39 -0.92 2.76 4.63
CA VAL A 39 -1.89 2.36 5.66
C VAL A 39 -1.83 0.85 5.93
N VAL A 40 -1.78 0.03 4.88
CA VAL A 40 -1.63 -1.42 5.02
C VAL A 40 -0.29 -1.77 5.68
N GLY A 41 0.78 -1.04 5.37
CA GLY A 41 2.08 -1.21 6.04
C GLY A 41 2.01 -0.94 7.54
N LEU A 42 1.30 0.12 7.95
CA LEU A 42 1.03 0.42 9.36
C LEU A 42 0.22 -0.69 10.04
N GLU A 43 -0.82 -1.20 9.37
CA GLU A 43 -1.64 -2.30 9.89
C GLU A 43 -0.81 -3.57 10.09
N LEU A 44 0.03 -3.93 9.11
CA LEU A 44 0.88 -5.11 9.19
C LEU A 44 1.90 -4.99 10.34
N ASP A 45 2.57 -3.85 10.47
CA ASP A 45 3.49 -3.68 11.60
C ASP A 45 2.73 -3.66 12.94
N ALA A 46 1.54 -3.06 13.01
CA ALA A 46 0.73 -3.08 14.23
C ALA A 46 0.25 -4.49 14.62
N LEU A 47 -0.15 -5.31 13.63
CA LEU A 47 -0.63 -6.68 13.83
C LEU A 47 0.51 -7.66 14.13
N TYR A 48 1.66 -7.50 13.48
CA TYR A 48 2.77 -8.43 13.53
C TYR A 48 3.98 -7.92 14.32
N ALA A 49 3.88 -6.80 15.02
CA ALA A 49 4.88 -6.33 15.99
C ALA A 49 5.02 -7.33 17.14
N SER A 50 5.82 -8.38 16.92
CA SER A 50 6.19 -9.34 17.96
C SER A 50 7.34 -8.76 18.79
N ARG A 51 7.37 -9.06 20.10
CA ARG A 51 8.39 -8.55 21.05
C ARG A 51 9.83 -9.03 20.78
N GLY A 52 10.11 -9.73 19.66
CA GLY A 52 11.43 -10.26 19.32
C GLY A 52 11.91 -9.98 17.89
N THR A 53 11.03 -9.53 16.99
CA THR A 53 11.42 -9.05 15.66
C THR A 53 11.86 -7.60 15.79
N GLY A 54 13.08 -7.27 15.34
CA GLY A 54 13.75 -5.98 15.60
C GLY A 54 12.85 -4.75 15.43
N ALA A 55 13.15 -3.69 16.19
CA ALA A 55 12.31 -2.49 16.39
C ALA A 55 11.96 -1.66 15.13
N LEU A 56 12.34 -2.11 13.94
CA LEU A 56 12.13 -1.41 12.69
C LEU A 56 10.77 -1.79 12.06
N PRO A 57 9.87 -0.81 11.83
CA PRO A 57 8.58 -1.02 11.18
C PRO A 57 8.77 -1.19 9.67
N LEU A 58 9.24 -2.36 9.26
CA LEU A 58 9.62 -2.64 7.87
C LEU A 58 8.43 -2.54 6.92
N ALA A 59 7.24 -3.00 7.31
CA ALA A 59 6.07 -2.96 6.43
C ALA A 59 5.62 -1.51 6.18
N THR A 60 5.68 -0.66 7.21
CA THR A 60 5.39 0.78 7.13
C THR A 60 6.40 1.48 6.24
N LEU A 61 7.70 1.18 6.39
CA LEU A 61 8.77 1.78 5.57
C LEU A 61 8.61 1.40 4.08
N LEU A 62 8.35 0.13 3.79
CA LEU A 62 8.09 -0.33 2.42
C LEU A 62 6.79 0.26 1.86
N GLY A 63 5.74 0.34 2.69
CA GLY A 63 4.48 0.98 2.33
C GLY A 63 4.66 2.46 1.99
N ALA A 64 5.42 3.20 2.80
CA ALA A 64 5.76 4.60 2.56
C ALA A 64 6.54 4.78 1.25
N LEU A 65 7.54 3.92 1.00
CA LEU A 65 8.30 3.94 -0.25
C LEU A 65 7.40 3.66 -1.46
N ALA A 66 6.53 2.64 -1.39
CA ALA A 66 5.59 2.32 -2.45
C ALA A 66 4.61 3.47 -2.73
N THR A 67 4.10 4.12 -1.68
CA THR A 67 3.28 5.33 -1.81
C THR A 67 4.04 6.46 -2.50
N ALA A 68 5.29 6.74 -2.09
CA ALA A 68 6.11 7.79 -2.70
C ALA A 68 6.35 7.52 -4.20
N VAL A 69 6.71 6.29 -4.56
CA VAL A 69 6.90 5.87 -5.96
C VAL A 69 5.60 6.03 -6.77
N ALA A 70 4.47 5.59 -6.23
CA ALA A 70 3.18 5.71 -6.90
C ALA A 70 2.75 7.17 -7.12
N LEU A 71 2.99 8.05 -6.13
CA LEU A 71 2.74 9.48 -6.26
C LEU A 71 3.62 10.14 -7.32
N LEU A 72 4.91 9.78 -7.36
CA LEU A 72 5.83 10.25 -8.40
C LEU A 72 5.37 9.79 -9.78
N ALA A 73 5.07 8.50 -9.96
CA ALA A 73 4.58 7.95 -11.22
C ALA A 73 3.31 8.67 -11.70
N HIS A 74 2.35 8.91 -10.80
CA HIS A 74 1.15 9.68 -11.12
C HIS A 74 1.44 11.12 -11.55
N ARG A 75 2.41 11.77 -10.93
CA ARG A 75 2.80 13.14 -11.30
C ARG A 75 3.47 13.18 -12.66
N PHE A 76 4.38 12.25 -12.93
CA PHE A 76 5.06 12.14 -14.24
C PHE A 76 4.08 11.85 -15.37
N ILE A 77 3.16 10.90 -15.19
CA ILE A 77 2.17 10.57 -16.22
C ILE A 77 1.30 11.78 -16.56
N ARG A 78 0.82 12.52 -15.55
CA ARG A 78 0.01 13.74 -15.80
C ARG A 78 0.82 14.84 -16.48
N ALA A 79 2.06 15.06 -16.05
CA ALA A 79 2.93 16.07 -16.64
C ALA A 79 3.19 15.78 -18.13
N HIS A 80 3.44 14.52 -18.50
CA HIS A 80 3.66 14.13 -19.88
C HIS A 80 2.42 14.34 -20.76
N ILE A 81 1.22 14.02 -20.25
CA ILE A 81 -0.04 14.22 -20.98
C ILE A 81 -0.34 15.70 -21.20
N SER A 82 0.05 16.60 -20.27
CA SER A 82 -0.22 18.04 -20.42
C SER A 82 0.70 18.78 -21.40
N VAL A 83 1.82 18.16 -21.79
CA VAL A 83 2.81 18.76 -22.70
C VAL A 83 2.60 18.33 -24.15
N THR A 84 1.75 17.31 -24.39
CA THR A 84 1.36 16.85 -25.74
C THR A 84 0.02 17.46 -26.13
#